data_AF-A0A9D1CNN6-F1
#
_entry.id   AF-A0A9D1CNN6-F1
#
_cell.length_a   1.000
_cell.length_b   1.000
_cell.length_c   1.000
_cell.angle_alpha   90.00
_cell.angle_beta   90.00
_cell.angle_gamma   90.00
#
_symmetry.space_group_name_H-M   'P 1'
#
loop_
_entity.id
_entity.type
_entity.pdbx_description
1 polymer ?
#
loop_
_entity_poly.entity_id
_entity_poly.type
_entity_poly.pdbx_seq_one_letter_code
_entity_poly.pdbx_strand_id
1 'polypeptide(L)'
;MRNKLTPCLILALALLTGCAQEAPSTPETPATSVEETTVPETAPETSEPLPEVDELPIEINPDASPLEPVPADLSCADQTVEGLVEDTVGYTFALPVFSGTDGSEAMTQFYTDLLPEMETYAKETVYLEATDRHTVVSVFGSYTVDGVQDGALLVSYEVRAEYGEGDPVTSSRTDHFDLATGEHLSME
;
A
#
# COMPACT_ATOMS: atom_id res chain seq x y z
N MET A 1 -52.44 -6.64 45.88
CA MET A 1 -51.39 -7.69 46.08
C MET A 1 -50.10 -7.13 45.49
N ARG A 2 -49.18 -6.66 46.34
CA ARG A 2 -47.88 -7.28 46.71
C ARG A 2 -46.97 -7.52 45.49
N ASN A 3 -45.70 -7.14 45.42
CA ASN A 3 -44.82 -6.21 46.16
C ASN A 3 -43.41 -6.38 45.52
N LYS A 4 -42.68 -5.28 45.29
CA LYS A 4 -41.22 -5.10 45.53
C LYS A 4 -40.23 -5.92 44.64
N LEU A 5 -38.97 -5.54 44.38
CA LEU A 5 -38.01 -4.62 45.01
C LEU A 5 -36.84 -4.40 44.01
N THR A 6 -36.34 -3.17 43.84
CA THR A 6 -34.97 -2.86 43.37
C THR A 6 -33.94 -3.32 44.42
N PRO A 7 -32.64 -3.51 44.09
CA PRO A 7 -31.70 -2.42 44.36
C PRO A 7 -30.47 -2.29 43.42
N CYS A 8 -29.97 -1.05 43.36
CA CYS A 8 -28.61 -0.66 42.97
C CYS A 8 -27.51 -1.41 43.74
N LEU A 9 -26.35 -1.60 43.12
CA LEU A 9 -25.07 -1.47 43.85
C LEU A 9 -23.97 -0.96 42.91
N ILE A 10 -23.57 0.28 43.15
CA ILE A 10 -22.37 0.93 42.62
C ILE A 10 -21.19 0.42 43.46
N LEU A 11 -20.05 0.08 42.85
CA LEU A 11 -18.77 0.13 43.54
C LEU A 11 -17.64 0.53 42.58
N ALA A 12 -17.25 1.80 42.69
CA ALA A 12 -16.00 2.33 42.15
C ALA A 12 -14.91 2.12 43.22
N LEU A 13 -13.74 1.59 42.83
CA LEU A 13 -12.51 1.71 43.61
C LEU A 13 -11.37 2.19 42.70
N ALA A 14 -11.11 3.49 42.76
CA ALA A 14 -9.83 4.09 42.40
C ALA A 14 -8.88 3.93 43.60
N LEU A 15 -7.69 3.37 43.39
CA LEU A 15 -6.60 3.42 44.37
C LEU A 15 -5.34 3.95 43.69
N LEU A 16 -5.16 5.27 43.83
CA LEU A 16 -3.87 5.93 43.78
C LEU A 16 -3.09 5.58 45.06
N THR A 17 -1.89 5.01 44.91
CA THR A 17 -0.86 5.10 45.96
C THR A 17 0.47 5.40 45.29
N GLY A 18 1.01 6.59 45.58
CA GLY A 18 2.43 6.89 45.50
C GLY A 18 3.07 6.81 46.88
N CYS A 19 4.40 6.60 46.91
CA CYS A 19 5.40 7.34 47.72
C CYS A 19 6.63 6.48 48.11
N ALA A 20 7.79 7.15 48.06
CA ALA A 20 9.09 6.93 48.74
C ALA A 20 9.99 5.77 48.24
N GLN A 21 11.22 5.97 47.75
CA GLN A 21 12.44 6.69 48.18
C GLN A 21 13.42 5.81 49.01
N GLU A 22 14.63 5.59 48.44
CA GLU A 22 15.97 5.23 48.99
C GLU A 22 16.12 4.19 50.14
N ALA A 23 17.15 3.34 50.29
CA ALA A 23 18.47 3.08 49.68
C ALA A 23 18.95 1.70 50.26
N PRO A 24 20.25 1.42 50.45
CA PRO A 24 21.27 0.91 49.53
C PRO A 24 21.68 -0.55 49.86
N SER A 25 22.41 -1.23 48.96
CA SER A 25 23.50 -2.17 49.33
C SER A 25 24.18 -2.78 48.08
N THR A 26 25.43 -2.36 47.87
CA THR A 26 26.53 -3.11 47.22
C THR A 26 27.54 -3.40 48.37
N PRO A 27 28.51 -4.34 48.34
CA PRO A 27 29.01 -5.32 47.34
C PRO A 27 28.84 -6.77 47.88
N GLU A 28 29.19 -7.87 47.19
CA GLU A 28 30.53 -8.45 47.03
C GLU A 28 30.53 -9.59 45.99
N THR A 29 31.55 -9.58 45.13
CA THR A 29 32.08 -10.68 44.28
C THR A 29 33.28 -11.31 45.04
N PRO A 30 33.92 -12.47 44.72
CA PRO A 30 33.72 -13.57 43.74
C PRO A 30 33.83 -15.01 44.34
N ALA A 31 33.61 -16.05 43.51
CA ALA A 31 34.45 -17.27 43.31
C ALA A 31 33.62 -18.34 42.57
N THR A 32 33.78 -18.53 41.25
CA THR A 32 34.70 -19.48 40.57
C THR A 32 34.42 -20.98 40.80
N SER A 33 34.25 -21.70 39.67
CA SER A 33 34.58 -23.11 39.35
C SER A 33 33.35 -23.98 38.98
N VAL A 34 33.28 -24.82 37.94
CA VAL A 34 34.10 -25.20 36.75
C VAL A 34 33.22 -26.15 35.88
N GLU A 35 33.40 -26.12 34.53
CA GLU A 35 33.11 -27.15 33.48
C GLU A 35 31.69 -27.75 33.35
N GLU A 36 31.18 -28.23 32.20
CA GLU A 36 31.78 -28.81 30.98
C GLU A 36 30.75 -28.77 29.82
N THR A 37 31.26 -28.52 28.61
CA THR A 37 30.86 -29.07 27.28
C THR A 37 29.47 -29.71 27.09
N THR A 38 28.73 -29.21 26.09
CA THR A 38 28.29 -30.00 24.91
C THR A 38 27.66 -29.10 23.84
N VAL A 39 28.28 -29.09 22.67
CA VAL A 39 27.66 -28.77 21.36
C VAL A 39 27.21 -30.11 20.77
N PRO A 40 26.01 -30.20 20.17
CA PRO A 40 26.00 -30.48 18.73
C PRO A 40 24.87 -29.78 17.93
N GLU A 41 25.22 -29.47 16.67
CA GLU A 41 24.43 -29.52 15.42
C GLU A 41 23.02 -28.88 15.39
N THR A 42 22.80 -27.81 14.62
CA THR A 42 22.57 -27.79 13.15
C THR A 42 21.31 -28.54 12.72
N ALA A 43 20.29 -27.78 12.28
CA ALA A 43 19.43 -27.95 11.10
C ALA A 43 17.94 -27.63 11.38
N PRO A 44 17.13 -27.23 10.37
CA PRO A 44 17.46 -26.45 9.18
C PRO A 44 16.67 -25.11 9.13
N GLU A 45 17.24 -24.15 8.41
CA GLU A 45 16.45 -23.09 7.78
C GLU A 45 15.50 -23.75 6.77
N THR A 46 14.22 -23.80 7.10
CA THR A 46 13.17 -23.96 6.09
C THR A 46 12.56 -22.58 5.89
N SER A 47 13.24 -21.76 5.10
CA SER A 47 12.60 -20.62 4.46
C SER A 47 11.68 -21.21 3.40
N GLU A 48 10.37 -21.23 3.69
CA GLU A 48 9.38 -21.41 2.64
C GLU A 48 9.54 -20.26 1.65
N PRO A 49 9.55 -20.52 0.33
CA PRO A 49 9.61 -19.44 -0.65
C PRO A 49 8.39 -18.55 -0.44
N LEU A 50 8.62 -17.26 -0.22
CA LEU A 50 7.57 -16.24 -0.21
C LEU A 50 6.78 -16.35 -1.51
N PRO A 51 5.44 -16.23 -1.48
CA PRO A 51 4.64 -16.24 -2.68
C PRO A 51 5.15 -15.16 -3.64
N GLU A 52 5.40 -15.54 -4.89
CA GLU A 52 5.67 -14.59 -5.97
C GLU A 52 4.49 -13.61 -6.01
N VAL A 53 4.79 -12.32 -5.77
CA VAL A 53 3.80 -11.25 -5.89
C VAL A 53 3.35 -11.26 -7.34
N ASP A 54 2.06 -11.51 -7.60
CA ASP A 54 1.48 -11.39 -8.94
C ASP A 54 1.69 -9.93 -9.42
N GLU A 55 2.76 -9.72 -10.20
CA GLU A 55 2.98 -8.49 -10.94
C GLU A 55 1.78 -8.32 -11.89
N LEU A 56 1.24 -7.10 -11.99
CA LEU A 56 0.23 -6.81 -13.02
C LEU A 56 0.83 -7.17 -14.39
N PRO A 57 0.08 -7.82 -15.29
CA PRO A 57 0.61 -8.31 -16.56
C PRO A 57 1.25 -7.17 -17.35
N ILE A 58 2.56 -7.28 -17.57
CA ILE A 58 3.38 -6.32 -18.31
C ILE A 58 3.29 -6.67 -19.80
N GLU A 59 2.62 -5.83 -20.59
CA GLU A 59 2.86 -5.77 -22.04
C GLU A 59 3.85 -4.64 -22.34
N ILE A 60 5.09 -4.99 -22.69
CA ILE A 60 6.04 -4.05 -23.30
C ILE A 60 6.13 -4.39 -24.78
N ASN A 61 5.52 -3.55 -25.64
CA ASN A 61 5.64 -3.66 -27.09
C ASN A 61 6.93 -2.94 -27.57
N PRO A 62 7.93 -3.66 -28.11
CA PRO A 62 9.18 -3.08 -28.57
C PRO A 62 9.11 -2.38 -29.95
N ASP A 63 7.97 -2.45 -30.65
CA ASP A 63 7.72 -1.79 -31.95
C ASP A 63 6.90 -0.51 -31.77
N ALA A 64 7.40 0.44 -30.97
CA ALA A 64 6.71 1.70 -30.72
C ALA A 64 6.78 2.59 -31.98
N SER A 65 5.73 2.50 -32.82
CA SER A 65 5.43 3.55 -33.80
C SER A 65 5.41 4.91 -33.09
N PRO A 66 5.92 5.99 -33.72
CA PRO A 66 5.94 7.31 -33.09
C PRO A 66 4.54 7.70 -32.59
N LEU A 67 4.45 8.14 -31.33
CA LEU A 67 3.19 8.61 -30.79
C LEU A 67 2.77 9.90 -31.49
N GLU A 68 1.51 9.94 -31.89
CA GLU A 68 0.83 11.15 -32.32
C GLU A 68 0.58 12.05 -31.08
N PRO A 69 0.56 13.38 -31.26
CA PRO A 69 0.26 14.29 -30.16
C PRO A 69 -1.18 14.10 -29.66
N VAL A 70 -1.39 14.34 -28.37
CA VAL A 70 -2.71 14.39 -27.76
C VAL A 70 -3.58 15.45 -28.47
N PRO A 71 -4.87 15.16 -28.79
CA PRO A 71 -5.76 16.13 -29.41
C PRO A 71 -5.87 17.41 -28.58
N ALA A 72 -5.86 18.57 -29.24
CA ALA A 72 -5.85 19.87 -28.56
C ALA A 72 -7.10 20.13 -27.70
N ASP A 73 -8.22 19.48 -28.04
CA ASP A 73 -9.47 19.60 -27.30
C ASP A 73 -9.49 18.70 -26.06
N LEU A 74 -8.66 17.64 -25.99
CA LEU A 74 -8.56 16.80 -24.81
C LEU A 74 -7.75 17.51 -23.73
N SER A 75 -8.35 17.63 -22.55
CA SER A 75 -7.72 18.17 -21.34
C SER A 75 -7.75 17.13 -20.23
N CYS A 76 -6.69 17.09 -19.42
CA CYS A 76 -6.55 16.19 -18.29
C CYS A 76 -6.15 16.99 -17.04
N ALA A 77 -6.79 16.72 -15.91
CA ALA A 77 -6.50 17.34 -14.63
C ALA A 77 -6.30 16.28 -13.54
N ASP A 78 -5.49 16.60 -12.53
CA ASP A 78 -5.22 15.69 -11.41
C ASP A 78 -6.38 15.70 -10.41
N GLN A 79 -6.84 14.50 -10.04
CA GLN A 79 -7.58 14.24 -8.81
C GLN A 79 -6.72 13.42 -7.87
N THR A 80 -6.33 14.00 -6.74
CA THR A 80 -5.55 13.29 -5.71
C THR A 80 -6.47 12.63 -4.69
N VAL A 81 -6.18 11.35 -4.39
CA VAL A 81 -6.78 10.60 -3.30
C VAL A 81 -5.68 10.19 -2.33
N GLU A 82 -5.90 10.43 -1.04
CA GLU A 82 -4.95 10.11 0.02
C GLU A 82 -5.62 9.24 1.08
N GLY A 83 -4.86 8.32 1.66
CA GLY A 83 -5.34 7.48 2.74
C GLY A 83 -4.25 6.73 3.46
N LEU A 84 -4.69 5.90 4.40
CA LEU A 84 -3.84 5.13 5.29
C LEU A 84 -4.44 3.74 5.45
N VAL A 85 -3.59 2.71 5.38
CA VAL A 85 -3.89 1.37 5.86
C VAL A 85 -3.18 1.21 7.21
N GLU A 86 -3.98 1.33 8.27
CA GLU A 86 -3.48 1.45 9.65
C GLU A 86 -2.46 2.60 9.80
N ASP A 87 -1.46 2.44 10.66
CA ASP A 87 -0.35 3.39 10.84
C ASP A 87 0.91 2.98 10.02
N THR A 88 0.82 1.92 9.22
CA THR A 88 1.97 1.28 8.56
C THR A 88 2.11 1.67 7.09
N VAL A 89 1.00 1.85 6.36
CA VAL A 89 1.03 2.18 4.93
C VAL A 89 0.24 3.44 4.66
N GLY A 90 0.92 4.50 4.21
CA GLY A 90 0.26 5.67 3.63
C GLY A 90 0.20 5.56 2.12
N TYR A 91 -0.87 6.07 1.50
CA TYR A 91 -0.97 6.14 0.05
C TYR A 91 -1.44 7.51 -0.45
N THR A 92 -0.91 7.91 -1.59
CA THR A 92 -1.31 9.10 -2.36
C THR A 92 -1.40 8.71 -3.82
N PHE A 93 -2.59 8.70 -4.39
CA PHE A 93 -2.84 8.35 -5.78
C PHE A 93 -3.32 9.58 -6.55
N ALA A 94 -2.58 9.97 -7.59
CA ALA A 94 -3.07 10.90 -8.59
C ALA A 94 -3.86 10.13 -9.66
N LEU A 95 -5.10 10.53 -9.90
CA LEU A 95 -5.99 9.98 -10.91
C LEU A 95 -6.26 11.03 -11.99
N PRO A 96 -6.25 10.66 -13.28
CA PRO A 96 -6.61 11.58 -14.34
C PRO A 96 -8.11 11.83 -14.40
N VAL A 97 -8.49 13.10 -14.53
CA VAL A 97 -9.85 13.55 -14.85
C VAL A 97 -9.82 14.14 -16.26
N PHE A 98 -10.43 13.43 -17.19
CA PHE A 98 -10.46 13.82 -18.60
C PHE A 98 -11.66 14.71 -18.92
N SER A 99 -11.48 15.61 -19.88
CA SER A 99 -12.53 16.46 -20.42
C SER A 99 -12.23 16.84 -21.87
N GLY A 100 -13.26 17.30 -22.60
CA GLY A 100 -13.11 17.90 -23.93
C GLY A 100 -13.28 16.97 -25.13
N THR A 101 -13.42 15.66 -24.89
CA THR A 101 -13.83 14.68 -25.92
C THR A 101 -15.08 13.92 -25.49
N ASP A 102 -15.76 13.27 -26.43
CA ASP A 102 -16.96 12.48 -26.14
C ASP A 102 -16.64 11.29 -25.20
N GLY A 103 -15.43 10.71 -25.30
CA GLY A 103 -14.98 9.63 -24.42
C GLY A 103 -14.50 10.05 -23.02
N SER A 104 -14.40 11.35 -22.74
CA SER A 104 -13.76 11.84 -21.51
C SER A 104 -14.43 11.37 -20.21
N GLU A 105 -15.76 11.26 -20.19
CA GLU A 105 -16.48 10.78 -19.00
C GLU A 105 -16.18 9.30 -18.73
N ALA A 106 -16.19 8.45 -19.76
CA ALA A 106 -15.89 7.02 -19.63
C ALA A 106 -14.44 6.76 -19.23
N MET A 107 -13.46 7.49 -19.81
CA MET A 107 -12.06 7.41 -19.39
C MET A 107 -11.87 7.83 -17.92
N THR A 108 -12.55 8.88 -17.48
CA THR A 108 -12.50 9.32 -16.07
C THR A 108 -13.13 8.27 -15.14
N GLN A 109 -14.25 7.68 -15.56
CA GLN A 109 -14.93 6.66 -14.78
C GLN A 109 -14.07 5.41 -14.63
N PHE A 110 -13.33 5.01 -15.67
CA PHE A 110 -12.39 3.89 -15.59
C PHE A 110 -11.38 4.03 -14.44
N TYR A 111 -10.73 5.19 -14.31
CA TYR A 111 -9.79 5.41 -13.20
C TYR A 111 -10.47 5.56 -11.84
N THR A 112 -11.71 6.04 -11.82
CA THR A 112 -12.55 6.05 -10.62
C THR A 112 -12.86 4.62 -10.15
N ASP A 113 -13.15 3.72 -11.09
CA ASP A 113 -13.44 2.31 -10.81
C ASP A 113 -12.18 1.51 -10.48
N LEU A 114 -11.01 1.94 -10.96
CA LEU A 114 -9.71 1.35 -10.62
C LEU A 114 -9.25 1.67 -9.19
N LEU A 115 -9.65 2.81 -8.64
CA LEU A 115 -9.27 3.25 -7.29
C LEU A 115 -9.44 2.18 -6.20
N PRO A 116 -10.59 1.50 -6.04
CA PRO A 116 -10.75 0.46 -5.03
C PRO A 116 -9.79 -0.73 -5.22
N GLU A 117 -9.36 -1.03 -6.44
CA GLU A 117 -8.35 -2.06 -6.70
C GLU A 117 -6.97 -1.62 -6.19
N MET A 118 -6.60 -0.35 -6.41
CA MET A 118 -5.34 0.22 -5.89
C MET A 118 -5.33 0.30 -4.36
N GLU A 119 -6.47 0.66 -3.74
CA GLU A 119 -6.62 0.62 -2.29
C GLU A 119 -6.53 -0.82 -1.75
N THR A 120 -7.06 -1.79 -2.48
CA THR A 120 -6.94 -3.21 -2.15
C THR A 120 -5.49 -3.68 -2.24
N TYR A 121 -4.75 -3.30 -3.28
CA TYR A 121 -3.31 -3.57 -3.40
C TYR A 121 -2.52 -3.00 -2.21
N ALA A 122 -2.79 -1.75 -1.82
CA ALA A 122 -2.16 -1.15 -0.64
C ALA A 122 -2.44 -1.95 0.65
N LYS A 123 -3.67 -2.47 0.79
CA LYS A 123 -4.13 -3.17 1.99
C LYS A 123 -3.74 -4.64 2.06
N GLU A 124 -3.83 -5.36 0.95
CA GLU A 124 -3.71 -6.82 0.92
C GLU A 124 -2.33 -7.27 0.44
N THR A 125 -1.57 -6.40 -0.23
CA THR A 125 -0.21 -6.71 -0.68
C THR A 125 0.81 -5.87 0.08
N VAL A 126 0.77 -4.55 -0.06
CA VAL A 126 1.83 -3.68 0.49
C VAL A 126 1.86 -3.72 2.01
N TYR A 127 0.70 -3.69 2.67
CA TYR A 127 0.63 -3.75 4.13
C TYR A 127 1.12 -5.08 4.72
N LEU A 128 0.81 -6.22 4.08
CA LEU A 128 1.32 -7.51 4.54
C LEU A 128 2.85 -7.57 4.40
N GLU A 129 3.39 -7.14 3.26
CA GLU A 129 4.84 -7.08 3.03
C GLU A 129 5.52 -6.10 4.00
N ALA A 130 4.91 -4.95 4.28
CA ALA A 130 5.42 -3.98 5.25
C ALA A 130 5.48 -4.57 6.67
N THR A 131 4.48 -5.35 7.04
CA THR A 131 4.39 -6.03 8.34
C THR A 131 5.51 -7.08 8.48
N ASP A 132 5.73 -7.88 7.44
CA ASP A 132 6.79 -8.90 7.41
C ASP A 132 8.19 -8.27 7.47
N ARG A 133 8.36 -7.11 6.84
CA ARG A 133 9.60 -6.31 6.89
C ARG A 133 9.74 -5.45 8.15
N HIS A 134 8.72 -5.39 9.00
CA HIS A 134 8.65 -4.50 10.17
C HIS A 134 8.97 -3.03 9.85
N THR A 135 8.41 -2.53 8.75
CA THR A 135 8.69 -1.18 8.23
C THR A 135 7.41 -0.40 7.89
N VAL A 136 7.55 0.91 7.71
CA VAL A 136 6.48 1.79 7.22
C VAL A 136 6.70 2.02 5.72
N VAL A 137 5.61 2.17 4.98
CA VAL A 137 5.64 2.32 3.51
C VAL A 137 4.81 3.52 3.08
N SER A 138 5.31 4.26 2.10
CA SER A 138 4.52 5.23 1.35
C SER A 138 4.30 4.73 -0.08
N VAL A 139 3.04 4.68 -0.51
CA VAL A 139 2.64 4.25 -1.86
C VAL A 139 2.19 5.45 -2.67
N PHE A 140 2.78 5.63 -3.85
CA PHE A 140 2.50 6.75 -4.74
C PHE A 140 1.97 6.24 -6.07
N GLY A 141 0.86 6.82 -6.52
CA GLY A 141 0.28 6.57 -7.84
C GLY A 141 0.41 7.82 -8.70
N SER A 142 0.91 7.67 -9.91
CA SER A 142 1.05 8.76 -10.88
C SER A 142 0.71 8.28 -12.28
N TYR A 143 0.32 9.21 -13.14
CA TYR A 143 0.00 8.89 -14.52
C TYR A 143 0.69 9.86 -15.49
N THR A 144 0.85 9.41 -16.73
CA THR A 144 1.30 10.23 -17.85
C THR A 144 0.35 9.99 -19.03
N VAL A 145 -0.10 11.07 -19.67
CA VAL A 145 -0.81 10.98 -20.95
C VAL A 145 0.24 11.00 -22.05
N ASP A 146 0.52 9.84 -22.63
CA ASP A 146 1.71 9.62 -23.46
C ASP A 146 1.54 10.15 -24.89
N GLY A 147 0.31 10.09 -25.41
CA GLY A 147 0.00 10.47 -26.79
C GLY A 147 -1.09 9.59 -27.37
N VAL A 148 -1.18 9.57 -28.70
CA VAL A 148 -2.11 8.73 -29.44
C VAL A 148 -1.34 7.75 -30.31
N GLN A 149 -1.79 6.50 -30.36
CA GLN A 149 -1.26 5.48 -31.26
C GLN A 149 -2.44 4.68 -31.83
N ASP A 150 -2.46 4.50 -33.15
CA ASP A 150 -3.51 3.75 -33.85
C ASP A 150 -4.95 4.20 -33.51
N GLY A 151 -5.13 5.49 -33.24
CA GLY A 151 -6.42 6.09 -32.88
C GLY A 151 -6.81 5.97 -31.40
N ALA A 152 -5.99 5.31 -30.58
CA ALA A 152 -6.19 5.17 -29.14
C ALA A 152 -5.30 6.16 -28.36
N LEU A 153 -5.85 6.77 -27.32
CA LEU A 153 -5.09 7.52 -26.32
C LEU A 153 -4.33 6.54 -25.43
N LEU A 154 -3.03 6.76 -25.27
CA LEU A 154 -2.19 5.99 -24.36
C LEU A 154 -2.02 6.76 -23.05
N VAL A 155 -2.26 6.07 -21.94
CA VAL A 155 -2.06 6.61 -20.60
C VAL A 155 -1.28 5.58 -19.78
N SER A 156 -0.05 5.93 -19.40
CA SER A 156 0.76 5.11 -18.50
C SER A 156 0.46 5.46 -17.05
N TYR A 157 0.18 4.45 -16.24
CA TYR A 157 -0.01 4.58 -14.80
C TYR A 157 1.08 3.82 -14.06
N GLU A 158 1.73 4.47 -13.09
CA GLU A 158 2.78 3.92 -12.25
C GLU A 158 2.36 3.95 -10.78
N VAL A 159 2.48 2.81 -10.10
CA VAL A 159 2.38 2.68 -8.65
C VAL A 159 3.75 2.34 -8.08
N ARG A 160 4.22 3.15 -7.15
CA ARG A 160 5.53 3.02 -6.51
C ARG A 160 5.38 2.91 -5.00
N ALA A 161 5.87 1.82 -4.41
CA ALA A 161 5.93 1.59 -2.97
C ALA A 161 7.36 1.87 -2.45
N GLU A 162 7.49 2.88 -1.60
CA GLU A 162 8.73 3.27 -0.94
C GLU A 162 8.75 2.71 0.49
N TYR A 163 9.46 1.60 0.67
CA TYR A 163 9.71 1.00 1.98
C TYR A 163 10.78 1.80 2.73
N GLY A 164 10.75 1.80 4.07
CA GLY A 164 11.73 2.54 4.88
C GLY A 164 13.20 2.17 4.62
N GLU A 165 13.47 1.00 4.03
CA GLU A 165 14.80 0.56 3.59
C GLU A 165 14.69 -0.20 2.26
N GLY A 166 15.73 -0.10 1.42
CA GLY A 166 15.80 -0.76 0.11
C GLY A 166 15.40 0.13 -1.07
N ASP A 167 15.38 -0.48 -2.25
CA ASP A 167 14.90 0.17 -3.46
C ASP A 167 13.37 0.17 -3.49
N PRO A 168 12.75 1.21 -4.09
CA PRO A 168 11.30 1.23 -4.28
C PRO A 168 10.86 0.07 -5.17
N VAL A 169 9.68 -0.47 -4.88
CA VAL A 169 9.00 -1.43 -5.76
C VAL A 169 8.05 -0.66 -6.65
N THR A 170 8.22 -0.77 -7.96
CA THR A 170 7.41 -0.06 -8.96
C THR A 170 6.66 -1.06 -9.82
N SER A 171 5.37 -0.80 -10.03
CA SER A 171 4.52 -1.50 -11.01
C SER A 171 3.94 -0.47 -11.96
N SER A 172 3.91 -0.78 -13.26
CA SER A 172 3.38 0.11 -14.30
C SER A 172 2.38 -0.62 -15.20
N ARG A 173 1.40 0.11 -15.72
CA ARG A 173 0.48 -0.33 -16.77
C ARG A 173 0.33 0.76 -17.82
N THR A 174 0.02 0.38 -19.05
CA THR A 174 -0.35 1.32 -20.11
C THR A 174 -1.76 1.02 -20.58
N ASP A 175 -2.64 1.99 -20.41
CA ASP A 175 -4.04 1.92 -20.78
C ASP A 175 -4.26 2.55 -22.15
N HIS A 176 -5.08 1.90 -22.96
CA HIS A 176 -5.43 2.36 -24.30
C HIS A 176 -6.91 2.71 -24.33
N PHE A 177 -7.25 3.91 -24.80
CA PHE A 177 -8.64 4.36 -24.85
C PHE A 177 -9.06 4.81 -26.24
N ASP A 178 -10.21 4.37 -26.71
CA ASP A 178 -10.86 5.01 -27.85
C ASP A 178 -11.27 6.44 -27.46
N LEU A 179 -10.81 7.46 -28.20
CA LEU A 179 -11.07 8.85 -27.85
C LEU A 179 -12.54 9.28 -28.02
N ALA A 180 -13.30 8.60 -28.89
CA ALA A 180 -14.68 8.94 -29.18
C ALA A 180 -15.64 8.30 -28.18
N THR A 181 -15.38 7.07 -27.74
CA THR A 181 -16.25 6.34 -26.80
C THR A 181 -15.72 6.36 -25.37
N GLY A 182 -14.40 6.54 -25.20
CA GLY A 182 -13.69 6.41 -23.93
C GLY A 182 -13.57 4.97 -23.45
N GLU A 183 -13.88 3.99 -24.30
CA GLU A 183 -13.78 2.57 -23.99
C GLU A 183 -12.31 2.18 -23.82
N HIS A 184 -12.01 1.47 -22.73
CA HIS A 184 -10.71 0.88 -22.50
C HIS A 184 -10.51 -0.32 -23.43
N LEU A 185 -9.49 -0.23 -24.29
CA LEU A 185 -9.16 -1.23 -25.29
C LEU A 185 -8.20 -2.25 -24.70
N SER A 186 -8.56 -3.53 -24.75
CA SER A 186 -7.60 -4.60 -24.46
C SER A 186 -6.74 -4.81 -25.70
N MET A 187 -5.42 -4.73 -25.55
CA MET A 187 -4.50 -5.19 -26.59
C MET A 187 -4.29 -6.69 -26.41
N GLU A 188 -4.29 -7.44 -27.53
CA GLU A 188 -4.04 -8.89 -27.61
C GLU A 188 -2.62 -9.17 -28.11
#